data_AF-A0A7R9UEV5-F1
#
_entry.id   AF-A0A7R9UEV5-F1
#
_cell.length_a   1.000
_cell.length_b   1.000
_cell.length_c   1.000
_cell.angle_alpha   90.00
_cell.angle_beta   90.00
_cell.angle_gamma   90.00
#
_symmetry.space_group_name_H-M   'P 1'
#
loop_
_entity.id
_entity.type
_entity.pdbx_description
1 polymer ?
#
loop_
_entity_poly.entity_id
_entity_poly.type
_entity_poly.pdbx_seq_one_letter_code
_entity_poly.pdbx_strand_id
1 'polypeptide(L)'
;CAHLAQPCASWLSQALGEHRWTSTGRKRPENSSSERLTSLQPDLHTTSALQMSVDPGTFDVYVAKQDFKFHCAHFVTFSGFRERMHGHNYNVGVALKGSHLGPDGYVVDFGDIKKVTRRLCKELNERFICPMYSDVMEVELGEDQVVLRCEDGAYFSLPRGDCAVLPLVHSTAEEISRFFWCNLVQEFTIEWLKARGVTAVEITVSEAASQQAVYRRAVPEDDEELDAL
;
A
#
# COMPACT_ATOMS: atom_id res chain seq x y z
N CYS A 1 -3.27 10.75 -30.48
CA CYS A 1 -3.64 9.43 -31.02
C CYS A 1 -2.63 8.41 -30.52
N ALA A 2 -3.13 7.32 -29.94
CA ALA A 2 -2.43 6.10 -29.53
C ALA A 2 -1.49 6.18 -28.31
N HIS A 3 -2.00 5.55 -27.24
CA HIS A 3 -1.31 4.72 -26.24
C HIS A 3 -0.11 5.31 -25.49
N LEU A 4 -0.26 5.44 -24.16
CA LEU A 4 0.61 4.83 -23.14
C LEU A 4 -0.08 5.02 -21.77
N ALA A 5 -1.11 4.23 -21.49
CA ALA A 5 -1.42 3.89 -20.10
C ALA A 5 -0.44 2.76 -19.77
N GLN A 6 0.66 3.08 -19.09
CA GLN A 6 1.54 2.07 -18.54
C GLN A 6 1.21 1.89 -17.05
N PRO A 7 0.71 0.70 -16.67
CA PRO A 7 0.26 0.42 -15.32
C PRO A 7 1.40 0.37 -14.29
N CYS A 8 1.03 0.42 -13.01
CA CYS A 8 1.88 0.42 -11.81
C CYS A 8 2.95 -0.71 -11.76
N ALA A 9 2.81 -1.78 -12.56
CA ALA A 9 3.52 -3.05 -12.36
C ALA A 9 5.01 -3.18 -12.76
N SER A 10 5.62 -2.30 -13.57
CA SER A 10 6.90 -2.68 -14.22
C SER A 10 8.19 -2.05 -13.69
N TRP A 11 8.15 -1.19 -12.67
CA TRP A 11 9.39 -0.53 -12.17
C TRP A 11 10.14 -1.32 -11.08
N LEU A 12 9.45 -2.13 -10.26
CA LEU A 12 10.08 -2.85 -9.15
C LEU A 12 10.87 -4.10 -9.55
N SER A 13 10.61 -4.67 -10.73
CA SER A 13 11.26 -5.91 -11.19
C SER A 13 12.67 -5.72 -11.74
N GLN A 14 13.15 -4.48 -11.93
CA GLN A 14 14.55 -4.22 -12.29
C GLN A 14 15.48 -3.95 -11.09
N ALA A 15 14.95 -3.93 -9.85
CA ALA A 15 15.76 -3.60 -8.66
C ALA A 15 15.76 -4.66 -7.53
N LEU A 16 14.99 -5.76 -7.62
CA LEU A 16 14.86 -6.70 -6.49
C LEU A 16 14.97 -8.16 -6.91
N GLY A 17 15.94 -8.85 -6.32
CA GLY A 17 16.05 -10.30 -6.36
C GLY A 17 14.82 -10.96 -5.73
N GLU A 18 14.33 -12.00 -6.40
CA GLU A 18 13.12 -12.73 -6.04
C GLU A 18 13.20 -13.32 -4.63
N HIS A 19 12.43 -12.76 -3.69
CA HIS A 19 12.10 -13.43 -2.44
C HIS A 19 10.59 -13.62 -2.35
N ARG A 20 10.16 -14.73 -2.94
CA ARG A 20 8.81 -15.29 -2.78
C ARG A 20 8.62 -15.71 -1.31
N TRP A 21 7.54 -15.24 -0.69
CA TRP A 21 7.14 -15.65 0.65
C TRP A 21 6.89 -17.17 0.69
N THR A 22 7.60 -17.90 1.55
CA THR A 22 7.28 -19.29 1.92
C THR A 22 7.01 -19.36 3.41
N SER A 23 5.81 -19.79 3.78
CA SER A 23 5.38 -19.97 5.17
C SER A 23 6.21 -21.04 5.88
N THR A 24 6.82 -20.69 7.01
CA THR A 24 7.47 -21.66 7.91
C THR A 24 6.55 -21.92 9.11
N GLY A 25 5.66 -22.90 8.98
CA GLY A 25 4.81 -23.37 10.07
C GLY A 25 5.56 -24.29 11.04
N ARG A 26 5.48 -24.00 12.34
CA ARG A 26 5.86 -24.94 13.42
C ARG A 26 4.74 -25.98 13.60
N LYS A 27 5.08 -27.28 13.51
CA LYS A 27 4.21 -28.41 13.87
C LYS A 27 4.55 -28.97 15.25
N ARG A 28 3.52 -29.37 16.03
CA ARG A 28 3.40 -30.61 16.86
C ARG A 28 2.28 -30.47 17.93
N PRO A 29 1.82 -31.58 18.55
CA PRO A 29 1.59 -32.94 18.05
C PRO A 29 0.14 -33.43 18.26
N GLU A 30 -0.21 -34.52 17.57
CA GLU A 30 -1.47 -35.26 17.70
C GLU A 30 -1.58 -35.96 19.06
N ASN A 31 -2.81 -36.14 19.53
CA ASN A 31 -3.12 -37.14 20.55
C ASN A 31 -4.39 -37.92 20.16
N SER A 32 -4.23 -39.24 20.14
CA SER A 32 -5.25 -40.24 19.89
C SER A 32 -5.95 -40.65 21.17
N SER A 33 -7.26 -40.89 21.14
CA SER A 33 -7.88 -42.14 21.61
C SER A 33 -9.40 -42.13 21.47
N SER A 34 -9.93 -43.30 21.11
CA SER A 34 -11.34 -43.69 20.95
C SER A 34 -12.19 -43.43 22.19
N GLU A 35 -13.51 -43.29 22.08
CA GLU A 35 -14.43 -44.44 22.20
C GLU A 35 -15.83 -44.16 21.63
N ARG A 36 -16.46 -45.26 21.21
CA ARG A 36 -17.73 -45.36 20.49
C ARG A 36 -18.78 -45.86 21.48
N LEU A 37 -19.87 -45.11 21.68
CA LEU A 37 -21.07 -45.61 22.37
C LEU A 37 -22.33 -45.08 21.66
N THR A 38 -23.16 -46.03 21.28
CA THR A 38 -24.37 -45.90 20.46
C THR A 38 -25.63 -45.57 21.27
N SER A 39 -26.56 -44.94 20.55
CA SER A 39 -28.03 -45.00 20.65
C SER A 39 -28.73 -44.17 21.74
N LEU A 40 -29.50 -43.17 21.30
CA LEU A 40 -30.98 -43.20 21.20
C LEU A 40 -31.48 -41.77 20.88
N GLN A 41 -32.16 -41.61 19.74
CA GLN A 41 -32.88 -40.37 19.40
C GLN A 41 -34.25 -40.35 20.11
N PRO A 42 -34.74 -39.17 20.47
CA PRO A 42 -36.16 -38.85 20.30
C PRO A 42 -36.37 -37.60 19.43
N ASP A 43 -37.53 -37.64 18.78
CA ASP A 43 -37.95 -36.80 17.68
C ASP A 43 -38.16 -35.31 17.97
N LEU A 44 -38.13 -34.59 16.85
CA LEU A 44 -38.36 -33.18 16.61
C LEU A 44 -39.39 -32.50 17.54
N HIS A 45 -38.92 -31.48 18.24
CA HIS A 45 -39.70 -30.27 18.46
C HIS A 45 -39.07 -29.12 17.70
N THR A 46 -39.83 -28.63 16.72
CA THR A 46 -39.57 -27.44 15.91
C THR A 46 -39.61 -26.19 16.79
N THR A 47 -38.52 -25.92 17.51
CA THR A 47 -38.20 -24.55 17.88
C THR A 47 -37.55 -23.91 16.68
N SER A 48 -38.33 -23.09 15.96
CA SER A 48 -37.80 -22.08 15.04
C SER A 48 -36.83 -21.20 15.83
N ALA A 49 -35.56 -21.61 15.83
CA ALA A 49 -34.48 -20.77 16.27
C ALA A 49 -34.48 -19.60 15.29
N LEU A 50 -34.97 -18.45 15.77
CA LEU A 50 -34.54 -17.16 15.25
C LEU A 50 -33.02 -17.21 15.25
N GLN A 51 -32.45 -17.58 14.10
CA GLN A 51 -31.04 -17.53 13.83
C GLN A 51 -30.71 -16.06 13.86
N MET A 52 -30.39 -15.56 15.06
CA MET A 52 -29.81 -14.25 15.23
C MET A 52 -28.52 -14.30 14.43
N SER A 53 -28.53 -13.68 13.26
CA SER A 53 -27.33 -13.32 12.54
C SER A 53 -26.61 -12.32 13.45
N VAL A 54 -25.81 -12.82 14.37
CA VAL A 54 -24.82 -12.02 15.07
C VAL A 54 -23.95 -11.46 13.97
N ASP A 55 -24.06 -10.15 13.72
CA ASP A 55 -23.09 -9.45 12.88
C ASP A 55 -21.72 -9.70 13.52
N PRO A 56 -20.81 -10.46 12.86
CA PRO A 56 -19.51 -10.77 13.44
C PRO A 56 -18.64 -9.51 13.59
N GLY A 57 -19.11 -8.34 13.12
CA GLY A 57 -18.39 -7.09 13.16
C GLY A 57 -17.22 -7.08 12.19
N THR A 58 -16.43 -6.03 12.25
CA THR A 58 -15.18 -5.90 11.48
C THR A 58 -14.06 -5.43 12.39
N PHE A 59 -12.82 -5.75 12.02
CA PHE A 59 -11.63 -5.35 12.75
C PHE A 59 -10.83 -4.34 11.95
N ASP A 60 -10.47 -3.23 12.56
CA ASP A 60 -9.54 -2.26 11.98
C ASP A 60 -8.21 -2.34 12.72
N VAL A 61 -7.12 -2.49 11.96
CA VAL A 61 -5.76 -2.35 12.46
C VAL A 61 -5.16 -1.08 11.91
N TYR A 62 -4.56 -0.25 12.77
CA TYR A 62 -3.87 0.97 12.38
C TYR A 62 -2.45 1.00 12.95
N VAL A 63 -1.48 1.29 12.08
CA VAL A 63 -0.07 1.39 12.44
C VAL A 63 0.48 2.72 11.94
N ALA A 64 0.89 3.55 12.89
CA ALA A 64 1.71 4.72 12.64
C ALA A 64 2.88 4.71 13.63
N LYS A 65 4.06 5.09 13.15
CA LYS A 65 5.28 5.16 13.95
C LYS A 65 6.09 6.40 13.61
N GLN A 66 6.89 6.86 14.57
CA GLN A 66 7.79 8.00 14.37
C GLN A 66 8.82 7.77 13.24
N ASP A 67 9.16 6.51 12.97
CA ASP A 67 10.09 6.12 11.90
C ASP A 67 9.39 5.79 10.57
N PHE A 68 8.07 5.94 10.46
CA PHE A 68 7.34 5.90 9.19
C PHE A 68 7.39 7.27 8.53
N LYS A 69 8.60 7.73 8.23
CA LYS A 69 8.83 9.08 7.72
C LYS A 69 9.88 9.11 6.63
N PHE A 70 9.74 10.08 5.73
CA PHE A 70 10.72 10.39 4.71
C PHE A 70 10.82 11.90 4.53
N HIS A 71 12.05 12.39 4.44
CA HIS A 71 12.35 13.81 4.30
C HIS A 71 12.70 14.06 2.83
N CYS A 72 11.83 14.75 2.09
CA CYS A 72 11.99 14.92 0.65
C CYS A 72 11.81 16.35 0.20
N ALA A 73 12.50 16.69 -0.88
CA ALA A 73 12.21 17.88 -1.67
C ALA A 73 11.15 17.56 -2.74
N HIS A 74 10.33 18.54 -3.09
CA HIS A 74 9.39 18.45 -4.21
C HIS A 74 8.96 19.86 -4.67
N PHE A 75 8.19 19.90 -5.75
CA PHE A 75 7.29 21.01 -6.06
C PHE A 75 6.14 20.48 -6.92
N VAL A 76 4.95 20.95 -6.66
CA VAL A 76 3.74 20.66 -7.41
C VAL A 76 3.64 21.58 -8.64
N THR A 77 3.27 20.96 -9.76
CA THR A 77 2.97 21.63 -11.03
C THR A 77 1.66 21.11 -11.58
N PHE A 78 0.79 21.99 -12.04
CA PHE A 78 -0.39 21.65 -12.85
C PHE A 78 -0.63 22.80 -13.85
N SER A 79 -1.56 22.63 -14.79
CA SER A 79 -1.67 23.57 -15.92
C SER A 79 -1.79 25.03 -15.46
N GLY A 80 -0.83 25.87 -15.90
CA GLY A 80 -0.76 27.28 -15.55
C GLY A 80 -0.25 27.60 -14.14
N PHE A 81 0.23 26.60 -13.38
CA PHE A 81 0.73 26.77 -12.03
C PHE A 81 1.98 25.93 -11.75
N ARG A 82 2.95 26.58 -11.10
CA ARG A 82 4.14 25.94 -10.57
C ARG A 82 4.48 26.58 -9.23
N GLU A 83 4.55 25.78 -8.17
CA GLU A 83 5.05 26.30 -6.90
C GLU A 83 6.59 26.30 -6.85
N ARG A 84 7.19 26.95 -5.85
CA ARG A 84 8.65 26.92 -5.66
C ARG A 84 9.08 25.59 -5.04
N MET A 85 10.27 25.11 -5.44
CA MET A 85 10.91 23.96 -4.80
C MET A 85 11.09 24.21 -3.31
N HIS A 86 10.68 23.23 -2.52
CA HIS A 86 10.83 23.18 -1.08
C HIS A 86 10.84 21.70 -0.64
N GLY A 87 10.56 21.41 0.63
CA GLY A 87 10.47 20.04 1.09
C GLY A 87 9.69 19.89 2.38
N HIS A 88 9.38 18.62 2.69
CA HIS A 88 8.59 18.23 3.85
C HIS A 88 9.20 17.07 4.61
N ASN A 89 8.77 16.99 5.88
CA ASN A 89 9.00 15.84 6.73
C ASN A 89 7.75 14.97 6.67
N TYR A 90 7.62 14.17 5.62
CA TYR A 90 6.44 13.34 5.41
C TYR A 90 6.31 12.27 6.49
N ASN A 91 5.09 11.96 6.91
CA ASN A 91 4.78 10.81 7.77
C ASN A 91 3.71 9.93 7.12
N VAL A 92 3.81 8.62 7.36
CA VAL A 92 2.90 7.62 6.80
C VAL A 92 2.17 6.87 7.91
N GLY A 93 0.86 6.75 7.77
CA GLY A 93 0.01 5.85 8.55
C GLY A 93 -0.59 4.77 7.66
N VAL A 94 -0.75 3.57 8.18
CA VAL A 94 -1.37 2.45 7.44
C VAL A 94 -2.51 1.88 8.26
N ALA A 95 -3.69 1.75 7.66
CA ALA A 95 -4.81 1.01 8.21
C ALA A 95 -5.24 -0.13 7.28
N LEU A 96 -5.66 -1.26 7.87
CA LEU A 96 -6.30 -2.36 7.14
C LEU A 96 -7.58 -2.75 7.86
N LYS A 97 -8.64 -2.99 7.09
CA LYS A 97 -9.94 -3.45 7.58
C LYS A 97 -10.12 -4.93 7.27
N GLY A 98 -10.34 -5.75 8.29
CA GLY A 98 -10.56 -7.19 8.21
C GLY A 98 -12.01 -7.58 8.53
N SER A 99 -12.54 -8.55 7.80
CA SER A 99 -13.86 -9.16 8.04
C SER A 99 -13.84 -10.23 9.13
N HIS A 100 -12.67 -10.80 9.41
CA HIS A 100 -12.46 -11.81 10.44
C HIS A 100 -11.00 -11.81 10.88
N LEU A 101 -10.69 -12.57 11.93
CA LEU A 101 -9.32 -12.86 12.34
C LEU A 101 -8.87 -14.17 11.71
N GLY A 102 -7.59 -14.24 11.33
CA GLY A 102 -6.96 -15.50 10.96
C GLY A 102 -6.90 -16.48 12.14
N PRO A 103 -6.49 -17.73 11.91
CA PRO A 103 -6.37 -18.74 12.97
C PRO A 103 -5.35 -18.40 14.06
N ASP A 104 -4.47 -17.42 13.79
CA ASP A 104 -3.50 -16.83 14.70
C ASP A 104 -4.06 -15.65 15.52
N GLY A 105 -5.30 -15.25 15.29
CA GLY A 105 -5.96 -14.16 16.00
C GLY A 105 -5.65 -12.76 15.46
N TYR A 106 -5.00 -12.62 14.30
CA TYR A 106 -4.70 -11.32 13.70
C TYR A 106 -5.57 -11.02 12.48
N VAL A 107 -5.75 -9.73 12.14
CA VAL A 107 -6.07 -9.34 10.76
C VAL A 107 -4.80 -9.52 9.92
N VAL A 108 -3.76 -8.76 10.27
CA VAL A 108 -2.39 -8.82 9.75
C VAL A 108 -1.43 -8.55 10.91
N ASP A 109 -0.25 -9.19 10.93
CA ASP A 109 0.78 -8.88 11.94
C ASP A 109 1.32 -7.47 11.73
N PHE A 110 1.35 -6.66 12.80
CA PHE A 110 1.92 -5.32 12.76
C PHE A 110 3.39 -5.29 12.32
N GLY A 111 4.14 -6.35 12.56
CA GLY A 111 5.53 -6.53 12.12
C GLY A 111 5.65 -6.46 10.60
N ASP A 112 4.71 -7.10 9.88
CA ASP A 112 4.71 -7.12 8.42
C ASP A 112 4.41 -5.72 7.88
N ILE A 113 3.36 -5.05 8.39
CA ILE A 113 3.03 -3.66 8.01
C ILE A 113 4.25 -2.75 8.21
N LYS A 114 4.89 -2.84 9.38
CA LYS A 114 6.08 -2.03 9.70
C LYS A 114 7.24 -2.29 8.74
N LYS A 115 7.46 -3.54 8.32
CA LYS A 115 8.55 -3.90 7.42
C LYS A 115 8.38 -3.21 6.06
N VAL A 116 7.18 -3.32 5.48
CA VAL A 116 6.87 -2.74 4.17
C VAL A 116 6.92 -1.21 4.22
N THR A 117 6.21 -0.59 5.16
CA THR A 117 6.14 0.87 5.25
C THR A 117 7.51 1.50 5.47
N ARG A 118 8.37 0.93 6.33
CA ARG A 118 9.73 1.44 6.56
C ARG A 118 10.61 1.32 5.33
N ARG A 119 10.49 0.23 4.58
CA ARG A 119 11.24 0.04 3.34
C ARG A 119 10.90 1.16 2.35
N LEU A 120 9.61 1.37 2.09
CA LEU A 120 9.14 2.42 1.18
C LEU A 120 9.55 3.83 1.65
N CYS A 121 9.39 4.15 2.94
CA CYS A 121 9.86 5.43 3.48
C CYS A 121 11.37 5.61 3.28
N LYS A 122 12.17 4.56 3.51
CA LYS A 122 13.63 4.60 3.32
C LYS A 122 14.03 4.80 1.86
N GLU A 123 13.30 4.20 0.93
CA GLU A 123 13.53 4.35 -0.51
C GLU A 123 13.32 5.81 -0.97
N LEU A 124 12.35 6.51 -0.36
CA LEU A 124 12.07 7.92 -0.68
C LEU A 124 12.99 8.90 0.06
N ASN A 125 13.38 8.61 1.31
CA ASN A 125 14.06 9.56 2.19
C ASN A 125 15.32 10.19 1.55
N GLU A 126 15.51 11.49 1.79
CA GLU A 126 16.64 12.31 1.31
C GLU A 126 16.70 12.43 -0.21
N ARG A 127 15.55 12.45 -0.89
CA ARG A 127 15.45 12.61 -2.34
C ARG A 127 14.51 13.74 -2.75
N PHE A 128 14.62 14.16 -4.00
CA PHE A 128 13.61 14.92 -4.72
C PHE A 128 12.55 13.96 -5.29
N ILE A 129 11.27 14.18 -4.99
CA ILE A 129 10.17 13.42 -5.60
C ILE A 129 9.94 13.95 -7.01
N CYS A 130 10.23 13.12 -8.01
CA CYS A 130 10.04 13.44 -9.42
C CYS A 130 8.80 12.71 -9.96
N PRO A 131 7.69 13.43 -10.23
CA PRO A 131 6.49 12.85 -10.83
C PRO A 131 6.70 12.59 -12.33
N MET A 132 7.03 11.35 -12.68
CA MET A 132 7.44 10.96 -14.03
C MET A 132 6.35 11.13 -15.09
N TYR A 133 5.08 11.08 -14.69
CA TYR A 133 3.93 11.15 -15.58
C TYR A 133 3.25 12.52 -15.55
N SER A 134 3.97 13.56 -15.11
CA SER A 134 3.46 14.93 -15.19
C SER A 134 3.07 15.27 -16.63
N ASP A 135 1.89 15.86 -16.80
CA ASP A 135 1.34 16.32 -18.07
C ASP A 135 1.74 17.76 -18.43
N VAL A 136 2.38 18.47 -17.49
CA VAL A 136 2.78 19.88 -17.60
C VAL A 136 4.27 20.12 -17.32
N MET A 137 5.02 19.06 -17.02
CA MET A 137 6.46 19.11 -16.82
C MET A 137 7.12 18.02 -17.64
N GLU A 138 8.04 18.42 -18.52
CA GLU A 138 8.85 17.45 -19.24
C GLU A 138 9.92 16.88 -18.29
N VAL A 139 9.99 15.55 -18.21
CA VAL A 139 10.97 14.81 -17.41
C VAL A 139 11.87 14.02 -18.34
N GLU A 140 13.15 14.37 -18.38
CA GLU A 140 14.17 13.64 -19.14
C GLU A 140 15.06 12.85 -18.17
N LEU A 141 15.08 11.53 -18.33
CA LEU A 141 15.93 10.64 -17.56
C LEU A 141 17.25 10.37 -18.28
N GLY A 142 18.31 11.09 -17.87
CA GLY A 142 19.68 10.78 -18.25
C GLY A 142 20.31 9.66 -17.42
N GLU A 143 21.55 9.30 -17.76
CA GLU A 143 22.37 8.33 -17.00
C GLU A 143 22.70 8.86 -15.60
N ASP A 144 23.24 10.09 -15.53
CA ASP A 144 23.69 10.71 -14.28
C ASP A 144 22.76 11.81 -13.76
N GLN A 145 21.83 12.29 -14.58
CA GLN A 145 20.99 13.45 -14.28
C GLN A 145 19.51 13.20 -14.61
N VAL A 146 18.63 13.80 -13.82
CA VAL A 146 17.21 14.01 -14.17
C VAL A 146 17.03 15.48 -14.50
N VAL A 147 16.50 15.77 -15.68
CA VAL A 147 16.26 17.13 -16.17
C VAL A 147 14.76 17.39 -16.19
N LEU A 148 14.34 18.54 -15.64
CA LEU A 148 12.95 18.97 -15.57
C LEU A 148 12.78 20.30 -16.31
N ARG A 149 11.75 20.39 -17.15
CA ARG A 149 11.37 21.63 -17.86
C ARG A 149 9.89 21.93 -17.60
N CYS A 150 9.59 23.10 -17.03
CA CYS A 150 8.23 23.49 -16.67
C CYS A 150 7.61 24.44 -17.71
N GLU A 151 6.27 24.55 -17.74
CA GLU A 151 5.54 25.45 -18.65
C GLU A 151 5.97 26.93 -18.56
N ASP A 152 6.41 27.38 -17.37
CA ASP A 152 6.87 28.75 -17.13
C ASP A 152 8.32 29.01 -17.58
N GLY A 153 8.97 28.02 -18.19
CA GLY A 153 10.36 28.07 -18.65
C GLY A 153 11.39 27.77 -17.56
N ALA A 154 10.97 27.43 -16.32
CA ALA A 154 11.89 26.98 -15.29
C ALA A 154 12.60 25.68 -15.69
N TYR A 155 13.86 25.56 -15.27
CA TYR A 155 14.76 24.46 -15.62
C TYR A 155 15.47 23.94 -14.37
N PHE A 156 15.46 22.62 -14.18
CA PHE A 156 16.19 21.95 -13.11
C PHE A 156 17.01 20.79 -13.68
N SER A 157 18.19 20.55 -13.09
CA SER A 157 19.03 19.39 -13.37
C SER A 157 19.54 18.87 -12.03
N LEU A 158 19.19 17.63 -11.70
CA LEU A 158 19.49 16.99 -10.41
C LEU A 158 20.23 15.67 -10.66
N PRO A 159 21.21 15.29 -9.82
CA PRO A 159 21.80 13.96 -9.89
C PRO A 159 20.73 12.87 -9.83
N ARG A 160 20.85 11.84 -10.68
CA ARG A 160 19.86 10.74 -10.75
C ARG A 160 19.69 10.04 -9.40
N GLY A 161 20.77 9.88 -8.64
CA GLY A 161 20.76 9.28 -7.31
C GLY A 161 19.96 10.07 -6.27
N ASP A 162 19.80 11.38 -6.48
CA ASP A 162 19.10 12.29 -5.57
C ASP A 162 17.60 12.38 -5.91
N CYS A 163 17.13 11.69 -6.96
CA CYS A 163 15.73 11.67 -7.36
C CYS A 163 15.06 10.33 -6.98
N ALA A 164 13.84 10.44 -6.48
CA ALA A 164 12.86 9.35 -6.45
C ALA A 164 11.93 9.57 -7.65
N VAL A 165 12.20 8.86 -8.76
CA VAL A 165 11.37 8.92 -9.97
C VAL A 165 10.16 8.02 -9.75
N LEU A 166 9.00 8.62 -9.54
CA LEU A 166 7.77 7.90 -9.17
C LEU A 166 6.75 7.95 -10.32
N PRO A 167 5.92 6.91 -10.49
CA PRO A 167 4.86 6.86 -11.49
C PRO A 167 3.66 7.72 -11.06
N LEU A 168 3.91 9.02 -10.86
CA LEU A 168 2.94 10.02 -10.41
C LEU A 168 2.77 11.10 -11.48
N VAL A 169 1.58 11.68 -11.55
CA VAL A 169 1.32 12.91 -12.32
C VAL A 169 1.72 14.13 -11.50
N HIS A 170 1.40 14.13 -10.20
CA HIS A 170 1.71 15.20 -9.28
C HIS A 170 2.40 14.66 -8.02
N SER A 171 3.37 15.39 -7.48
CA SER A 171 4.03 15.06 -6.20
C SER A 171 3.22 15.54 -4.98
N THR A 172 1.89 15.35 -5.01
CA THR A 172 0.97 15.72 -3.91
C THR A 172 0.87 14.61 -2.88
N ALA A 173 0.48 14.95 -1.65
CA ALA A 173 0.21 13.96 -0.61
C ALA A 173 -0.82 12.90 -1.03
N GLU A 174 -1.84 13.28 -1.80
CA GLU A 174 -2.88 12.40 -2.32
C GLU A 174 -2.30 11.32 -3.24
N GLU A 175 -1.52 11.72 -4.25
CA GLU A 175 -0.92 10.77 -5.19
C GLU A 175 0.16 9.91 -4.53
N ILE A 176 0.96 10.50 -3.63
CA ILE A 176 1.93 9.75 -2.84
C ILE A 176 1.22 8.70 -1.97
N SER A 177 0.07 9.03 -1.35
CA SER A 177 -0.68 8.06 -0.54
C SER A 177 -1.20 6.89 -1.38
N ARG A 178 -1.61 7.13 -2.63
CA ARG A 178 -1.97 6.08 -3.60
C ARG A 178 -0.75 5.24 -4.00
N PHE A 179 0.40 5.85 -4.26
CA PHE A 179 1.64 5.12 -4.55
C PHE A 179 2.00 4.14 -3.42
N PHE A 180 1.97 4.59 -2.17
CA PHE A 180 2.19 3.72 -1.00
C PHE A 180 1.16 2.60 -0.92
N TRP A 181 -0.10 2.87 -1.28
CA TRP A 181 -1.18 1.89 -1.27
C TRP A 181 -0.90 0.77 -2.28
N CYS A 182 -0.59 1.12 -3.53
CA CYS A 182 -0.30 0.14 -4.58
C CYS A 182 0.89 -0.74 -4.20
N ASN A 183 1.97 -0.12 -3.71
CA ASN A 183 3.17 -0.85 -3.28
C ASN A 183 2.91 -1.78 -2.09
N LEU A 184 2.07 -1.36 -1.14
CA LEU A 184 1.72 -2.20 0.00
C LEU A 184 0.86 -3.39 -0.43
N VAL A 185 -0.14 -3.18 -1.27
CA VAL A 185 -0.98 -4.26 -1.80
C VAL A 185 -0.16 -5.25 -2.62
N GLN A 186 0.75 -4.76 -3.48
CA GLN A 186 1.64 -5.60 -4.28
C GLN A 186 2.58 -6.44 -3.40
N GLU A 187 3.16 -5.85 -2.35
CA GLU A 187 4.06 -6.57 -1.43
C GLU A 187 3.34 -7.65 -0.61
N PHE A 188 2.11 -7.40 -0.18
CA PHE A 188 1.30 -8.40 0.52
C PHE A 188 0.66 -9.42 -0.41
N THR A 189 0.49 -9.09 -1.69
CA THR A 189 -0.33 -9.78 -2.69
C THR A 189 -1.84 -9.75 -2.41
N ILE A 190 -2.63 -9.70 -3.48
CA ILE A 190 -4.09 -9.65 -3.43
C ILE A 190 -4.64 -10.94 -2.80
N GLU A 191 -4.12 -12.10 -3.21
CA GLU A 191 -4.60 -13.41 -2.75
C GLU A 191 -4.39 -13.57 -1.25
N TRP A 192 -3.23 -13.15 -0.74
CA TRP A 192 -2.93 -13.26 0.68
C TRP A 192 -3.82 -12.31 1.50
N LEU A 193 -4.00 -11.05 1.07
CA LEU A 193 -4.88 -10.10 1.74
C LEU A 193 -6.32 -10.63 1.81
N LYS A 194 -6.84 -11.16 0.70
CA LYS A 194 -8.17 -11.79 0.64
C LYS A 194 -8.25 -13.02 1.54
N ALA A 195 -7.23 -13.89 1.54
CA ALA A 195 -7.18 -15.07 2.40
C ALA A 195 -7.15 -14.72 3.90
N ARG A 196 -6.62 -13.54 4.25
CA ARG A 196 -6.68 -12.96 5.60
C ARG A 196 -7.99 -12.23 5.91
N GLY A 197 -8.92 -12.19 4.97
CA GLY A 197 -10.19 -11.48 5.12
C GLY A 197 -10.05 -9.96 5.09
N VAL A 198 -8.93 -9.41 4.62
CA VAL A 198 -8.76 -7.97 4.45
C VAL A 198 -9.68 -7.50 3.33
N THR A 199 -10.51 -6.51 3.64
CA THR A 199 -11.50 -5.95 2.72
C THR A 199 -11.10 -4.58 2.21
N ALA A 200 -10.32 -3.81 2.95
CA ALA A 200 -9.81 -2.51 2.52
C ALA A 200 -8.45 -2.21 3.14
N VAL A 201 -7.66 -1.43 2.40
CA VAL A 201 -6.39 -0.86 2.82
C VAL A 201 -6.51 0.67 2.74
N GLU A 202 -5.95 1.35 3.73
CA GLU A 202 -5.89 2.80 3.82
C GLU A 202 -4.45 3.24 4.09
N ILE A 203 -4.02 4.25 3.35
CA ILE A 203 -2.76 4.95 3.58
C ILE A 203 -3.07 6.41 3.89
N THR A 204 -2.46 6.90 4.96
CA THR A 204 -2.41 8.33 5.30
C THR A 204 -1.02 8.84 5.01
N VAL A 205 -0.90 9.98 4.32
CA VAL A 205 0.36 10.70 4.12
C VAL A 205 0.18 12.13 4.62
N SER A 206 1.05 12.57 5.52
CA SER A 206 1.04 13.94 6.08
C SER A 206 2.28 14.71 5.67
N GLU A 207 2.13 15.89 5.07
CA GLU A 207 3.27 16.78 4.72
C GLU A 207 3.66 17.70 5.89
N ALA A 208 2.70 17.93 6.80
CA ALA A 208 2.85 18.67 8.04
C ALA A 208 1.91 18.09 9.11
N ALA A 209 2.12 18.44 10.38
CA ALA A 209 1.32 17.93 11.50
C ALA A 209 -0.20 18.20 11.38
N SER A 210 -0.60 19.22 10.61
CA SER A 210 -1.99 19.63 10.43
C SER A 210 -2.55 19.38 9.01
N GLN A 211 -1.78 18.77 8.12
CA GLN A 211 -2.15 18.60 6.71
C GLN A 211 -1.84 17.17 6.27
N GLN A 212 -2.89 16.43 5.89
CA GLN A 212 -2.78 15.04 5.50
C GLN A 212 -3.77 14.68 4.39
N ALA A 213 -3.32 13.79 3.51
CA ALA A 213 -4.15 13.09 2.55
C ALA A 213 -4.37 11.65 3.02
N VAL A 214 -5.53 11.08 2.65
CA VAL A 214 -5.89 9.70 2.95
C VAL A 214 -6.39 9.05 1.68
N TYR A 215 -5.74 7.96 1.27
CA TYR A 215 -6.21 7.10 0.18
C TYR A 215 -6.67 5.76 0.76
N ARG A 216 -7.95 5.46 0.55
CA ARG A 216 -8.59 4.21 0.98
C ARG A 216 -9.26 3.54 -0.20
N ARG A 217 -9.01 2.25 -0.36
CA ARG A 217 -9.66 1.43 -1.38
C ARG A 217 -9.85 -0.01 -0.86
N ALA A 218 -10.87 -0.68 -1.39
CA ALA A 218 -11.01 -2.12 -1.24
C ALA A 218 -9.78 -2.85 -1.82
N VAL A 219 -9.47 -4.04 -1.31
CA VAL A 219 -8.46 -4.91 -1.94
C VAL A 219 -8.93 -5.22 -3.36
N PRO A 220 -8.09 -5.06 -4.40
CA PRO A 220 -8.49 -5.30 -5.80
C PRO A 220 -8.96 -6.74 -6.02
N GLU A 221 -9.72 -6.95 -7.09
CA GLU A 221 -10.15 -8.27 -7.47
C GLU A 221 -8.99 -9.14 -7.98
N ASP A 222 -8.13 -8.55 -8.80
CA ASP A 222 -6.97 -9.17 -9.45
C ASP A 222 -5.86 -8.14 -9.77
N ASP A 223 -4.74 -8.63 -10.28
CA ASP A 223 -3.58 -7.79 -10.63
C ASP A 223 -3.88 -6.82 -11.80
N GLU A 224 -4.83 -7.13 -12.69
CA GLU A 224 -5.21 -6.22 -13.78
C GLU A 224 -5.89 -4.96 -13.23
N GLU A 225 -6.75 -5.12 -12.23
CA GLU A 225 -7.35 -3.98 -11.52
C GLU A 225 -6.30 -3.15 -10.78
N LEU A 226 -5.31 -3.78 -10.14
CA LEU A 226 -4.22 -3.08 -9.45
C LEU A 226 -3.34 -2.30 -10.43
N ASP A 227 -3.04 -2.92 -11.58
CA ASP A 227 -2.21 -2.34 -12.62
C ASP A 227 -2.85 -1.09 -13.22
N ALA A 228 -4.16 -1.08 -13.41
CA ALA A 228 -4.89 0.07 -13.94
C ALA A 228 -4.88 1.34 -13.05
N LEU A 229 -4.25 1.30 -11.86
CA LEU A 229 -4.25 2.39 -10.87
C LEU A 229 -3.10 3.37 -10.96
#